data_AF-A0A6H0CVA9-F1
#
_entry.id   AF-A0A6H0CVA9-F1
#
_cell.length_a   1.000
_cell.length_b   1.000
_cell.length_c   1.000
_cell.angle_alpha   90.00
_cell.angle_beta   90.00
_cell.angle_gamma   90.00
#
_symmetry.space_group_name_H-M   'P 1'
#
loop_
_entity.id
_entity.type
_entity.pdbx_description
1 polymer ?
#
loop_
_entity_poly.entity_id
_entity_poly.type
_entity_poly.pdbx_seq_one_letter_code
_entity_poly.pdbx_strand_id
1 'polypeptide(L)'
;MAVSTEQNKAIIRRVFDEFVNQGDFSVVDEIYRPDIIDHEGLPGAPEGVEGVKYTIAGLRTAFPDLKVVIEDMSADGDHVVIHNTWHGTHLGELLGMEPTGRTIESTGIVVWRLDEGLIAERWAIGVASNMFAQLGMRMFAPGRTRRPARTTGTPVVRVVPVRPGKTEAWHRLNSELAGPRLREYEASRRRLGIGREVFRPLPGTGEGQVAVYFETDDPARTARRWANSEDPFDQWLRERIHDIHGTDPWLADQAAGDTAGHSWTAPPKLTRVGADG
;
A
#
# COMPACT_ATOMS: atom_id res chain seq x y z
N MET A 1 16.55 -22.06 -0.51
CA MET A 1 15.96 -21.95 0.85
C MET A 1 14.91 -20.86 0.76
N ALA A 2 13.69 -21.08 1.28
CA ALA A 2 12.66 -20.04 1.27
C ALA A 2 13.19 -18.83 2.05
N VAL A 3 13.25 -17.67 1.39
CA VAL A 3 13.58 -16.40 2.06
C VAL A 3 12.48 -16.12 3.08
N SER A 4 12.84 -15.72 4.30
CA SER A 4 11.85 -15.44 5.34
C SER A 4 11.05 -14.17 5.00
N THR A 5 9.77 -14.14 5.35
CA THR A 5 8.91 -12.96 5.17
C THR A 5 9.49 -11.71 5.85
N GLU A 6 10.21 -11.87 6.96
CA GLU A 6 10.91 -10.76 7.63
C GLU A 6 12.09 -10.21 6.82
N GLN A 7 12.82 -11.07 6.10
CA GLN A 7 13.85 -10.62 5.15
C GLN A 7 13.22 -9.86 3.98
N ASN A 8 12.09 -10.33 3.45
CA ASN A 8 11.36 -9.62 2.40
C ASN A 8 10.89 -8.23 2.88
N LYS A 9 10.34 -8.14 4.09
CA LYS A 9 9.98 -6.86 4.72
C LYS A 9 11.20 -5.94 4.88
N ALA A 10 12.35 -6.46 5.30
CA ALA A 10 13.58 -5.69 5.44
C ALA A 10 14.04 -5.10 4.09
N ILE A 11 13.96 -5.87 3.01
CA ILE A 11 14.24 -5.38 1.65
C ILE A 11 13.33 -4.21 1.28
N ILE A 12 12.02 -4.33 1.54
CA ILE A 12 11.07 -3.24 1.25
C ILE A 12 11.33 -2.00 2.12
N ARG A 13 11.80 -2.15 3.37
CA ARG A 13 12.23 -0.98 4.16
C ARG A 13 13.40 -0.25 3.49
N ARG A 14 14.42 -0.97 3.00
CA ARG A 14 15.56 -0.38 2.27
C ARG A 14 15.11 0.41 1.03
N VAL A 15 14.12 -0.09 0.28
CA VAL A 15 13.53 0.64 -0.86
C VAL A 15 13.12 2.06 -0.45
N PHE A 16 12.40 2.21 0.65
CA PHE A 16 11.92 3.52 1.06
C PHE A 16 12.98 4.34 1.79
N ASP A 17 13.76 3.73 2.67
CA ASP A 17 14.71 4.44 3.52
C ASP A 17 15.92 4.94 2.75
N GLU A 18 16.55 4.07 1.98
CA GLU A 18 17.79 4.35 1.24
C GLU A 18 17.45 4.89 -0.15
N PHE A 19 16.70 4.13 -0.94
CA PHE A 19 16.52 4.47 -2.35
C PHE A 19 15.54 5.66 -2.56
N VAL A 20 14.31 5.60 -2.05
CA VAL A 20 13.32 6.66 -2.31
C VAL A 20 13.57 7.91 -1.48
N ASN A 21 13.71 7.77 -0.16
CA ASN A 21 13.78 8.92 0.76
C ASN A 21 15.16 9.60 0.74
N GLN A 22 16.26 8.84 0.83
CA GLN A 22 17.60 9.42 0.76
C GLN A 22 18.03 9.70 -0.69
N GLY A 23 17.43 9.02 -1.67
CA GLY A 23 17.85 9.15 -3.06
C GLY A 23 19.16 8.43 -3.32
N ASP A 24 19.46 7.36 -2.58
CA ASP A 24 20.64 6.54 -2.83
C ASP A 24 20.33 5.51 -3.92
N PHE A 25 20.78 5.80 -5.15
CA PHE A 25 20.56 4.91 -6.28
C PHE A 25 21.53 3.72 -6.30
N SER A 26 22.57 3.72 -5.46
CA SER A 26 23.58 2.64 -5.44
C SER A 26 23.02 1.32 -4.93
N VAL A 27 21.98 1.36 -4.10
CA VAL A 27 21.37 0.18 -3.48
C VAL A 27 20.40 -0.56 -4.41
N VAL A 28 20.03 0.05 -5.53
CA VAL A 28 18.97 -0.46 -6.41
C VAL A 28 19.35 -1.83 -6.99
N ASP A 29 20.59 -1.98 -7.46
CA ASP A 29 21.07 -3.23 -8.07
C ASP A 29 21.26 -4.35 -7.03
N GLU A 30 21.22 -4.03 -5.73
CA GLU A 30 21.27 -5.02 -4.64
C GLU A 30 19.89 -5.57 -4.26
N ILE A 31 18.82 -4.82 -4.51
CA ILE A 31 17.47 -5.11 -3.99
C ILE A 31 16.43 -5.38 -5.09
N TYR A 32 16.72 -4.98 -6.33
CA TYR A 32 15.87 -5.22 -7.50
C TYR A 32 16.52 -6.23 -8.44
N ARG A 33 15.71 -7.08 -9.07
CA ARG A 33 16.18 -7.83 -10.24
C ARG A 33 16.40 -6.86 -11.41
N PRO A 34 17.36 -7.11 -12.31
CA PRO A 34 17.53 -6.27 -13.49
C PRO A 34 16.28 -6.24 -14.39
N ASP A 35 15.54 -7.35 -14.41
CA ASP A 35 14.35 -7.61 -15.24
C ASP A 35 13.02 -7.36 -14.51
N ILE A 36 13.00 -6.49 -13.49
CA ILE A 36 11.74 -6.23 -12.76
C ILE A 36 10.62 -5.77 -13.70
N ILE A 37 9.40 -6.19 -13.38
CA ILE A 37 8.20 -5.69 -14.03
C ILE A 37 7.53 -4.67 -13.09
N ASP A 38 7.58 -3.39 -13.46
CA ASP A 38 6.89 -2.32 -12.74
C ASP A 38 5.63 -1.92 -13.49
N HIS A 39 4.47 -2.28 -12.94
CA HIS A 39 3.17 -1.99 -13.54
C HIS A 39 2.75 -0.52 -13.33
N GLU A 40 3.49 0.24 -12.52
CA GLU A 40 3.16 1.61 -12.11
C GLU A 40 4.38 2.54 -12.22
N GLY A 41 5.18 2.35 -13.27
CA GLY A 41 6.23 3.30 -13.68
C GLY A 41 5.64 4.59 -14.26
N LEU A 42 6.40 5.69 -14.19
CA LEU A 42 5.97 6.94 -14.85
C LEU A 42 5.87 6.75 -16.38
N PRO A 43 5.00 7.51 -17.07
CA PRO A 43 4.96 7.53 -18.53
C PRO A 43 6.35 7.78 -19.13
N GLY A 44 6.77 6.90 -20.05
CA GLY A 44 8.09 6.97 -20.69
C GLY A 44 9.20 6.24 -19.93
N ALA A 45 8.91 5.62 -18.79
CA ALA A 45 9.87 4.76 -18.10
C ALA A 45 10.32 3.59 -18.99
N PRO A 46 11.63 3.30 -19.06
CA PRO A 46 12.14 2.06 -19.65
C PRO A 46 11.62 0.80 -18.95
N GLU A 47 11.78 -0.36 -19.57
CA GLU A 47 11.55 -1.64 -18.89
C GLU A 47 12.66 -1.97 -17.89
N GLY A 48 12.36 -2.87 -16.95
CA GLY A 48 13.34 -3.34 -15.97
C GLY A 48 13.70 -2.31 -14.91
N VAL A 49 14.84 -2.55 -14.25
CA VAL A 49 15.31 -1.73 -13.13
C VAL A 49 15.57 -0.26 -13.50
N GLU A 50 15.90 0.02 -14.76
CA GLU A 50 16.10 1.37 -15.26
C GLU A 50 14.79 2.18 -15.28
N GLY A 51 13.64 1.53 -15.47
CA GLY A 51 12.32 2.13 -15.32
C GLY A 51 12.03 2.61 -13.90
N VAL A 52 12.46 1.82 -12.91
CA VAL A 52 12.34 2.15 -11.48
C VAL A 52 13.21 3.37 -11.15
N LYS A 53 14.47 3.36 -11.58
CA LYS A 53 15.40 4.49 -11.42
C LYS A 53 14.85 5.75 -12.08
N TYR A 54 14.38 5.65 -13.32
CA TYR A 54 13.75 6.76 -14.04
C TYR A 54 12.58 7.37 -13.24
N THR A 55 11.69 6.52 -12.74
CA THR A 55 10.51 6.94 -11.98
C THR A 55 10.88 7.70 -10.71
N ILE A 56 11.79 7.15 -9.89
CA ILE A 56 12.19 7.79 -8.64
C ILE A 56 13.01 9.07 -8.89
N ALA A 57 13.87 9.10 -9.92
CA ALA A 57 14.61 10.29 -10.29
C ALA A 57 13.69 11.44 -10.72
N GLY A 58 12.66 11.13 -11.53
CA GLY A 58 11.64 12.09 -11.93
C GLY A 58 10.86 12.64 -10.73
N LEU A 59 10.43 11.76 -9.82
CA LEU A 59 9.72 12.19 -8.61
C LEU A 59 10.58 13.04 -7.69
N ARG A 60 11.86 12.70 -7.47
CA ARG A 60 12.77 13.53 -6.65
C ARG A 60 13.12 14.87 -7.29
N THR A 61 13.14 14.94 -8.63
CA THR A 61 13.30 16.22 -9.35
C THR A 61 12.07 17.10 -9.13
N ALA A 62 10.87 16.53 -9.30
CA ALA A 62 9.60 17.23 -9.12
C ALA A 62 9.36 17.65 -7.66
N PHE A 63 9.76 16.80 -6.72
CA PHE A 63 9.59 16.95 -5.27
C PHE A 63 10.94 16.83 -4.56
N PRO A 64 11.73 17.92 -4.47
CA PRO A 64 13.04 17.89 -3.82
C PRO A 64 13.00 17.50 -2.33
N ASP A 65 11.85 17.66 -1.68
CA ASP A 65 11.53 17.29 -0.31
C ASP A 65 10.70 16.00 -0.21
N LEU A 66 10.74 15.14 -1.25
CA LEU A 66 10.02 13.87 -1.29
C LEU A 66 10.31 13.04 -0.04
N LYS A 67 9.24 12.69 0.68
CA LYS A 67 9.30 11.77 1.81
C LYS A 67 8.14 10.79 1.75
N VAL A 68 8.46 9.51 1.87
CA VAL A 68 7.48 8.42 1.96
C VAL A 68 7.55 7.82 3.35
N VAL A 69 6.38 7.62 3.95
CA VAL A 69 6.15 6.97 5.23
C VAL A 69 5.45 5.63 4.97
N ILE A 70 5.99 4.55 5.54
CA ILE A 70 5.31 3.26 5.57
C ILE A 70 4.40 3.27 6.81
N GLU A 71 3.10 3.26 6.58
CA GLU A 71 2.09 3.32 7.66
C GLU A 71 1.85 1.93 8.28
N ASP A 72 1.82 0.89 7.44
CA ASP A 72 1.71 -0.51 7.86
C ASP A 72 2.33 -1.43 6.80
N MET A 73 2.79 -2.61 7.21
CA MET A 73 3.46 -3.58 6.35
C MET A 73 3.10 -5.02 6.73
N SER A 74 2.74 -5.83 5.75
CA SER A 74 2.47 -7.26 5.91
C SER A 74 3.14 -8.05 4.79
N ALA A 75 3.49 -9.31 5.07
CA ALA A 75 4.11 -10.19 4.11
C ALA A 75 3.62 -11.62 4.28
N ASP A 76 3.41 -12.31 3.16
CA ASP A 76 3.04 -13.72 3.11
C ASP A 76 3.73 -14.34 1.89
N GLY A 77 4.46 -15.44 2.11
CA GLY A 77 5.30 -16.05 1.09
C GLY A 77 6.31 -15.07 0.49
N ASP A 78 6.25 -14.92 -0.83
CA ASP A 78 7.08 -14.04 -1.65
C ASP A 78 6.49 -12.62 -1.83
N HIS A 79 5.31 -12.34 -1.26
CA HIS A 79 4.65 -11.05 -1.40
C HIS A 79 4.81 -10.18 -0.15
N VAL A 80 5.05 -8.88 -0.38
CA VAL A 80 5.02 -7.84 0.64
C VAL A 80 4.05 -6.76 0.21
N VAL A 81 3.20 -6.33 1.13
CA VAL A 81 2.24 -5.26 0.90
C VAL A 81 2.41 -4.20 1.97
N ILE A 82 2.39 -2.94 1.55
CA ILE A 82 2.38 -1.80 2.47
C ILE A 82 1.19 -0.89 2.20
N HIS A 83 0.76 -0.20 3.25
CA HIS A 83 0.10 1.09 3.12
C HIS A 83 1.15 2.18 3.33
N ASN A 84 1.17 3.20 2.47
CA ASN A 84 2.14 4.29 2.55
C ASN A 84 1.50 5.66 2.33
N THR A 85 2.22 6.68 2.78
CA THR A 85 1.90 8.09 2.56
C THR A 85 3.10 8.80 1.93
N TRP A 86 2.88 9.43 0.78
CA TRP A 86 3.86 10.19 0.01
C TRP A 86 3.63 11.68 0.24
N HIS A 87 4.67 12.38 0.65
CA HIS A 87 4.70 13.82 0.87
C HIS A 87 5.70 14.49 -0.06
N GLY A 88 5.40 15.71 -0.48
CA GLY A 88 6.34 16.53 -1.21
C GLY A 88 5.73 17.86 -1.65
N THR A 89 6.59 18.80 -2.03
CA THR A 89 6.26 20.10 -2.60
C THR A 89 6.67 20.12 -4.06
N HIS A 90 5.73 20.36 -4.97
CA HIS A 90 6.00 20.35 -6.40
C HIS A 90 6.80 21.59 -6.82
N LEU A 91 8.13 21.45 -6.88
CA LEU A 91 9.09 22.52 -7.11
C LEU A 91 9.99 22.32 -8.35
N GLY A 92 10.03 21.11 -8.90
CA GLY A 92 10.61 20.83 -10.22
C GLY A 92 9.55 20.44 -11.25
N GLU A 93 9.98 20.23 -12.49
CA GLU A 93 9.10 19.74 -13.55
C GLU A 93 8.74 18.26 -13.35
N LEU A 94 7.49 17.89 -13.67
CA LEU A 94 7.04 16.50 -13.70
C LEU A 94 6.28 16.21 -15.00
N LEU A 95 6.83 15.36 -15.87
CA LEU A 95 6.17 14.95 -17.13
C LEU A 95 5.71 16.14 -17.98
N GLY A 96 6.57 17.17 -18.14
CA GLY A 96 6.25 18.40 -18.87
C GLY A 96 5.37 19.39 -18.10
N MET A 97 5.03 19.11 -16.84
CA MET A 97 4.29 20.02 -15.98
C MET A 97 5.24 20.92 -15.19
N GLU A 98 5.12 22.23 -15.39
CA GLU A 98 5.82 23.24 -14.61
C GLU A 98 5.50 23.14 -13.10
N PRO A 99 6.47 23.45 -12.21
CA PRO A 99 6.27 23.37 -10.78
C PRO A 99 5.16 24.30 -10.30
N THR A 100 4.26 23.76 -9.49
CA THR A 100 3.05 24.47 -9.03
C THR A 100 3.20 25.10 -7.64
N GLY A 101 4.24 24.73 -6.89
CA GLY A 101 4.44 25.11 -5.50
C GLY A 101 3.43 24.49 -4.52
N ARG A 102 2.61 23.53 -4.96
CA ARG A 102 1.64 22.83 -4.10
C ARG A 102 2.31 21.70 -3.34
N THR A 103 1.91 21.52 -2.10
CA THR A 103 2.21 20.33 -1.31
C THR A 103 1.22 19.21 -1.65
N ILE A 104 1.73 17.98 -1.73
CA ILE A 104 0.92 16.78 -1.86
C ILE A 104 1.00 15.94 -0.59
N GLU A 105 -0.08 15.22 -0.32
CA GLU A 105 -0.15 14.12 0.63
C GLU A 105 -0.95 13.00 -0.06
N SER A 106 -0.24 12.00 -0.57
CA SER A 106 -0.82 10.95 -1.40
C SER A 106 -0.67 9.59 -0.73
N THR A 107 -1.77 8.93 -0.40
CA THR A 107 -1.75 7.60 0.18
C THR A 107 -2.01 6.53 -0.87
N GLY A 108 -1.50 5.33 -0.62
CA GLY A 108 -1.87 4.16 -1.39
C GLY A 108 -1.32 2.86 -0.85
N ILE A 109 -1.63 1.79 -1.58
CA ILE A 109 -1.14 0.45 -1.30
C ILE A 109 -0.12 0.09 -2.36
N VAL A 110 1.00 -0.51 -1.97
CA VAL A 110 1.98 -1.04 -2.92
C VAL A 110 2.26 -2.48 -2.57
N VAL A 111 2.32 -3.30 -3.61
CA VAL A 111 2.53 -4.76 -3.56
C VAL A 111 3.84 -5.04 -4.29
N TRP A 112 4.70 -5.84 -3.68
CA TRP A 112 5.86 -6.43 -4.33
C TRP A 112 5.79 -7.93 -4.29
N ARG A 113 6.25 -8.56 -5.37
CA ARG A 113 6.67 -9.95 -5.39
C ARG A 113 8.19 -10.00 -5.40
N LEU A 114 8.75 -10.84 -4.54
CA LEU A 114 10.18 -11.09 -4.46
C LEU A 114 10.52 -12.46 -5.03
N ASP A 115 11.69 -12.58 -5.61
CA ASP A 115 12.22 -13.84 -6.12
C ASP A 115 13.69 -13.92 -5.75
N GLU A 116 14.10 -15.03 -5.13
CA GLU A 116 15.47 -15.24 -4.63
C GLU A 116 16.04 -14.08 -3.78
N GLY A 117 15.19 -13.36 -3.05
CA GLY A 117 15.59 -12.24 -2.19
C GLY A 117 15.78 -10.92 -2.93
N LEU A 118 15.32 -10.81 -4.18
CA LEU A 118 15.28 -9.59 -4.97
C LEU A 118 13.84 -9.26 -5.35
N ILE A 119 13.51 -7.97 -5.47
CA ILE A 119 12.21 -7.53 -5.99
C ILE A 119 12.13 -7.91 -7.46
N ALA A 120 11.09 -8.65 -7.84
CA ALA A 120 10.87 -9.12 -9.20
C ALA A 120 9.72 -8.37 -9.89
N GLU A 121 8.74 -7.90 -9.12
CA GLU A 121 7.53 -7.29 -9.68
C GLU A 121 6.88 -6.34 -8.69
N ARG A 122 6.25 -5.28 -9.19
CA ARG A 122 5.63 -4.22 -8.39
C ARG A 122 4.29 -3.78 -8.97
N TRP A 123 3.31 -3.60 -8.08
CA TRP A 123 2.03 -2.96 -8.37
C TRP A 123 1.72 -1.90 -7.33
N ALA A 124 1.04 -0.84 -7.71
CA ALA A 124 0.57 0.20 -6.81
C ALA A 124 -0.92 0.48 -7.05
N ILE A 125 -1.65 0.76 -5.97
CA ILE A 125 -3.07 1.07 -6.01
C ILE A 125 -3.26 2.44 -5.34
N GLY A 126 -3.59 3.44 -6.14
CA GLY A 126 -4.01 4.76 -5.68
C GLY A 126 -2.90 5.81 -5.52
N VAL A 127 -1.62 5.44 -5.42
CA VAL A 127 -0.52 6.39 -5.15
C VAL A 127 -0.36 7.46 -6.24
N ALA A 128 -0.07 7.04 -7.48
CA ALA A 128 0.18 7.97 -8.60
C ALA A 128 -1.09 8.74 -8.98
N SER A 129 -2.22 8.02 -9.06
CA SER A 129 -3.54 8.59 -9.33
C SER A 129 -3.93 9.72 -8.37
N ASN A 130 -3.73 9.53 -7.06
CA ASN A 130 -4.04 10.53 -6.04
C ASN A 130 -3.10 11.75 -6.12
N MET A 131 -1.82 11.52 -6.40
CA MET A 131 -0.82 12.57 -6.59
C MET A 131 -1.14 13.42 -7.82
N PHE A 132 -1.33 12.82 -9.00
CA PHE A 132 -1.66 13.54 -10.23
C PHE A 132 -2.97 14.33 -10.12
N ALA A 133 -3.96 13.80 -9.42
CA ALA A 133 -5.19 14.52 -9.13
C ALA A 133 -4.96 15.80 -8.32
N GLN A 134 -4.07 15.77 -7.31
CA GLN A 134 -3.74 16.94 -6.48
C GLN A 134 -2.95 18.00 -7.24
N LEU A 135 -2.10 17.60 -8.18
CA LEU A 135 -1.40 18.51 -9.07
C LEU A 135 -2.33 19.10 -10.15
N GLY A 136 -3.44 18.42 -10.47
CA GLY A 136 -4.41 18.85 -11.48
C GLY A 136 -4.17 18.22 -12.86
N MET A 137 -3.35 17.18 -12.95
CA MET A 137 -3.08 16.41 -14.16
C MET A 137 -4.23 15.44 -14.47
N ARG A 138 -5.38 16.01 -14.87
CA ARG A 138 -6.65 15.27 -15.05
C ARG A 138 -6.60 14.12 -16.04
N MET A 139 -5.70 14.16 -17.03
CA MET A 139 -5.54 13.07 -18.01
C MET A 139 -4.90 11.82 -17.40
N PHE A 140 -4.16 11.97 -16.29
CA PHE A 140 -3.51 10.88 -15.55
C PHE A 140 -4.19 10.58 -14.21
N ALA A 141 -5.28 11.30 -13.89
CA ALA A 141 -6.06 11.12 -12.68
C ALA A 141 -7.32 10.27 -12.95
N PRO A 142 -7.81 9.48 -11.99
CA PRO A 142 -9.09 8.80 -12.14
C PRO A 142 -10.22 9.83 -12.31
N GLY A 143 -11.22 9.50 -13.15
CA GLY A 143 -12.41 10.34 -13.34
C GLY A 143 -13.06 10.70 -12.01
N ARG A 144 -13.61 11.92 -11.88
CA ARG A 144 -14.10 12.56 -10.63
C ARG A 144 -14.61 11.54 -9.59
N THR A 145 -13.73 11.08 -8.72
CA THR A 145 -14.12 10.40 -7.48
C THR A 145 -14.07 11.43 -6.36
N ARG A 146 -15.04 11.35 -5.45
CA ARG A 146 -15.12 12.23 -4.29
C ARG A 146 -13.79 12.12 -3.54
N ARG A 147 -13.08 13.24 -3.37
CA ARG A 147 -11.86 13.31 -2.55
C ARG A 147 -12.15 12.56 -1.24
N PRO A 148 -11.46 11.46 -0.91
CA PRO A 148 -11.63 10.84 0.38
C PRO A 148 -11.38 11.93 1.42
N ALA A 149 -12.35 12.14 2.32
CA ALA A 149 -12.08 12.97 3.49
C ALA A 149 -10.89 12.32 4.20
N ARG A 150 -9.98 13.15 4.71
CA ARG A 150 -8.83 12.70 5.51
C ARG A 150 -9.32 11.65 6.51
N THR A 151 -8.98 10.39 6.28
CA THR A 151 -9.40 9.29 7.14
C THR A 151 -8.56 9.39 8.41
N THR A 152 -9.23 9.65 9.53
CA THR A 152 -8.59 9.76 10.85
C THR A 152 -8.20 8.40 11.43
N GLY A 153 -8.59 7.31 10.77
CA GLY A 153 -8.29 5.95 11.20
C GLY A 153 -6.88 5.54 10.81
N THR A 154 -6.23 4.77 11.67
CA THR A 154 -4.98 4.06 11.37
C THR A 154 -5.23 3.05 10.24
N PRO A 155 -4.50 3.13 9.12
CA PRO A 155 -4.59 2.14 8.06
C PRO A 155 -3.92 0.84 8.51
N VAL A 156 -4.54 -0.27 8.16
CA VAL A 156 -4.01 -1.62 8.41
C VAL A 156 -4.05 -2.38 7.10
N VAL A 157 -2.95 -3.08 6.79
CA VAL A 157 -2.86 -3.96 5.62
C VAL A 157 -2.39 -5.35 6.04
N ARG A 158 -3.07 -6.37 5.55
CA ARG A 158 -2.72 -7.77 5.75
C ARG A 158 -2.66 -8.49 4.43
N VAL A 159 -1.67 -9.34 4.24
CA VAL A 159 -1.68 -10.34 3.17
C VAL A 159 -2.09 -11.65 3.78
N VAL A 160 -3.15 -12.26 3.24
CA VAL A 160 -3.61 -13.58 3.67
C VAL A 160 -3.66 -14.53 2.48
N PRO A 161 -3.25 -15.80 2.65
CA PRO A 161 -3.34 -16.78 1.59
C PRO A 161 -4.80 -17.24 1.41
N VAL A 162 -5.18 -17.67 0.23
CA VAL A 162 -6.34 -18.50 -0.06
C VAL A 162 -5.82 -19.93 -0.12
N ARG A 163 -6.28 -20.78 0.79
CA ARG A 163 -5.81 -22.16 0.87
C ARG A 163 -6.12 -22.95 -0.41
N PRO A 164 -5.32 -23.97 -0.75
CA PRO A 164 -5.58 -24.82 -1.92
C PRO A 164 -7.03 -25.35 -1.94
N GLY A 165 -7.71 -25.18 -3.07
CA GLY A 165 -9.11 -25.60 -3.26
C GLY A 165 -10.16 -24.70 -2.61
N LYS A 166 -9.78 -23.54 -2.05
CA LYS A 166 -10.71 -22.59 -1.41
C LYS A 166 -11.10 -21.39 -2.26
N THR A 167 -10.67 -21.31 -3.51
CA THR A 167 -10.97 -20.18 -4.41
C THR A 167 -12.47 -19.94 -4.60
N GLU A 168 -13.24 -21.01 -4.87
CA GLU A 168 -14.69 -20.88 -5.01
C GLU A 168 -15.37 -20.43 -3.71
N ALA A 169 -14.87 -20.91 -2.56
CA ALA A 169 -15.35 -20.49 -1.25
C ALA A 169 -15.04 -19.01 -0.98
N TRP A 170 -13.86 -18.55 -1.39
CA TRP A 170 -13.46 -17.15 -1.36
C TRP A 170 -14.37 -16.27 -2.21
N HIS A 171 -14.61 -16.63 -3.47
CA HIS A 171 -15.51 -15.86 -4.35
C HIS A 171 -16.95 -15.83 -3.82
N ARG A 172 -17.42 -16.96 -3.27
CA ARG A 172 -18.74 -17.04 -2.64
C ARG A 172 -18.84 -16.10 -1.44
N LEU A 173 -17.85 -16.11 -0.54
CA LEU A 173 -17.81 -15.23 0.62
C LEU A 173 -17.90 -13.76 0.18
N ASN A 174 -17.11 -13.32 -0.80
CA ASN A 174 -17.18 -11.94 -1.31
C ASN A 174 -18.56 -11.61 -1.89
N SER A 175 -19.16 -12.54 -2.63
CA SER A 175 -20.50 -12.35 -3.19
C SER A 175 -21.55 -12.21 -2.09
N GLU A 176 -21.44 -12.99 -1.01
CA GLU A 176 -22.33 -12.92 0.15
C GLU A 176 -22.17 -11.59 0.89
N LEU A 177 -20.93 -11.15 1.15
CA LEU A 177 -20.61 -9.88 1.83
C LEU A 177 -21.02 -8.65 1.02
N ALA A 178 -20.96 -8.73 -0.32
CA ALA A 178 -21.39 -7.65 -1.22
C ALA A 178 -22.90 -7.65 -1.50
N GLY A 179 -23.61 -8.73 -1.18
CA GLY A 179 -25.01 -8.92 -1.52
C GLY A 179 -25.87 -9.28 -0.31
N PRO A 180 -26.29 -10.54 -0.16
CA PRO A 180 -27.30 -10.95 0.81
C PRO A 180 -26.94 -10.64 2.27
N ARG A 181 -25.65 -10.58 2.62
CA ARG A 181 -25.17 -10.29 3.98
C ARG A 181 -24.56 -8.89 4.15
N LEU A 182 -24.68 -8.01 3.16
CA LEU A 182 -24.07 -6.67 3.19
C LEU A 182 -24.46 -5.86 4.42
N ARG A 183 -25.73 -5.92 4.84
CA ARG A 183 -26.23 -5.16 6.01
C ARG A 183 -25.63 -5.67 7.32
N GLU A 184 -25.51 -6.98 7.49
CA GLU A 184 -24.88 -7.61 8.66
C GLU A 184 -23.39 -7.26 8.69
N TYR A 185 -22.72 -7.34 7.54
CA TYR A 185 -21.32 -6.99 7.39
C TYR A 185 -21.01 -5.52 7.69
N GLU A 186 -21.85 -4.60 7.20
CA GLU A 186 -21.76 -3.18 7.56
C GLU A 186 -22.01 -2.92 9.06
N ALA A 187 -22.94 -3.66 9.67
CA ALA A 187 -23.18 -3.55 11.11
C ALA A 187 -21.99 -4.05 11.92
N SER A 188 -21.39 -5.18 11.52
CA SER A 188 -20.15 -5.71 12.08
C SER A 188 -19.02 -4.68 12.03
N ARG A 189 -18.71 -4.14 10.84
CA ARG A 189 -17.67 -3.10 10.68
C ARG A 189 -17.92 -1.88 11.56
N ARG A 190 -19.17 -1.41 11.67
CA ARG A 190 -19.52 -0.30 12.57
C ARG A 190 -19.27 -0.63 14.05
N ARG A 191 -19.60 -1.84 14.52
CA ARG A 191 -19.31 -2.28 15.91
C ARG A 191 -17.81 -2.37 16.17
N LEU A 192 -17.07 -2.86 15.18
CA LEU A 192 -15.62 -3.00 15.25
C LEU A 192 -14.90 -1.64 15.19
N GLY A 193 -15.54 -0.60 14.64
CA GLY A 193 -14.92 0.70 14.41
C GLY A 193 -14.05 0.70 13.15
N ILE A 194 -14.46 -0.07 12.15
CA ILE A 194 -13.84 -0.13 10.82
C ILE A 194 -14.61 0.82 9.91
N GLY A 195 -13.94 1.88 9.46
CA GLY A 195 -14.55 2.92 8.60
C GLY A 195 -14.52 2.57 7.12
N ARG A 196 -13.45 1.89 6.69
CA ARG A 196 -13.23 1.45 5.31
C ARG A 196 -12.60 0.08 5.33
N GLU A 197 -12.98 -0.75 4.37
CA GLU A 197 -12.44 -2.09 4.22
C GLU A 197 -12.52 -2.54 2.76
N VAL A 198 -11.45 -3.17 2.28
CA VAL A 198 -11.33 -3.68 0.92
C VAL A 198 -10.53 -4.98 0.93
N PHE A 199 -11.03 -5.97 0.21
CA PHE A 199 -10.26 -7.15 -0.19
C PHE A 199 -9.80 -7.01 -1.63
N ARG A 200 -8.53 -7.30 -1.88
CA ARG A 200 -7.91 -7.24 -3.20
C ARG A 200 -7.12 -8.52 -3.44
N PRO A 201 -7.51 -9.36 -4.41
CA PRO A 201 -6.62 -10.41 -4.89
C PRO A 201 -5.29 -9.80 -5.31
N LEU A 202 -4.19 -10.42 -4.90
CA LEU A 202 -2.86 -9.97 -5.30
C LEU A 202 -2.56 -10.43 -6.73
N PRO A 203 -2.09 -9.53 -7.60
CA PRO A 203 -1.69 -9.88 -8.95
C PRO A 203 -0.48 -10.83 -8.92
N GLY A 204 -0.30 -11.66 -9.96
CA GLY A 204 0.82 -12.59 -10.06
C GLY A 204 0.74 -13.84 -9.17
N THR A 205 -0.25 -13.94 -8.28
CA THR A 205 -0.34 -15.03 -7.27
C THR A 205 -1.17 -16.24 -7.69
N GLY A 206 -1.67 -16.27 -8.93
CA GLY A 206 -2.75 -17.19 -9.31
C GLY A 206 -3.99 -16.95 -8.43
N GLU A 207 -4.59 -18.01 -7.90
CA GLU A 207 -5.78 -17.93 -7.04
C GLU A 207 -5.47 -17.70 -5.54
N GLY A 208 -4.21 -17.37 -5.18
CA GLY A 208 -3.68 -17.76 -3.88
C GLY A 208 -3.51 -16.70 -2.79
N GLN A 209 -3.52 -15.40 -3.04
CA GLN A 209 -3.31 -14.41 -1.97
C GLN A 209 -4.20 -13.17 -2.12
N VAL A 210 -4.57 -12.60 -0.97
CA VAL A 210 -5.46 -11.45 -0.88
C VAL A 210 -4.85 -10.42 0.07
N ALA A 211 -4.74 -9.19 -0.39
CA ALA A 211 -4.53 -8.04 0.47
C ALA A 211 -5.88 -7.62 1.08
N VAL A 212 -5.93 -7.59 2.40
CA VAL A 212 -7.02 -6.99 3.18
C VAL A 212 -6.53 -5.67 3.70
N TYR A 213 -7.23 -4.60 3.35
CA TYR A 213 -6.96 -3.27 3.85
C TYR A 213 -8.18 -2.75 4.59
N PHE A 214 -7.97 -2.20 5.77
CA PHE A 214 -9.01 -1.52 6.52
C PHE A 214 -8.47 -0.33 7.31
N GLU A 215 -9.36 0.58 7.68
CA GLU A 215 -9.03 1.76 8.50
C GLU A 215 -9.80 1.71 9.81
N THR A 216 -9.09 1.92 10.91
CA THR A 216 -9.67 1.92 12.26
C THR A 216 -8.91 2.82 13.21
N ASP A 217 -9.59 3.44 14.18
CA ASP A 217 -8.94 4.37 15.13
C ASP A 217 -7.95 3.67 16.07
N ASP A 218 -8.15 2.38 16.36
CA ASP A 218 -7.30 1.59 17.27
C ASP A 218 -7.30 0.13 16.82
N PRO A 219 -6.29 -0.31 16.04
CA PRO A 219 -6.19 -1.68 15.54
C PRO A 219 -6.23 -2.73 16.65
N ALA A 220 -5.61 -2.46 17.81
CA ALA A 220 -5.58 -3.40 18.93
C ALA A 220 -6.96 -3.56 19.58
N ARG A 221 -7.72 -2.47 19.71
CA ARG A 221 -9.11 -2.52 20.18
C ARG A 221 -10.02 -3.23 19.18
N THR A 222 -9.83 -2.98 17.88
CA THR A 222 -10.56 -3.65 16.81
C THR A 222 -10.33 -5.16 16.84
N ALA A 223 -9.07 -5.60 16.94
CA ALA A 223 -8.73 -7.01 17.09
C ALA A 223 -9.35 -7.64 18.34
N ARG A 224 -9.30 -6.95 19.50
CA ARG A 224 -9.95 -7.44 20.73
C ARG A 224 -11.47 -7.55 20.59
N ARG A 225 -12.14 -6.58 19.96
CA ARG A 225 -13.59 -6.64 19.73
C ARG A 225 -13.95 -7.75 18.77
N TRP A 226 -13.17 -7.91 17.70
CA TRP A 226 -13.33 -8.98 16.74
C TRP A 226 -13.19 -10.35 17.40
N ALA A 227 -12.13 -10.58 18.16
CA ALA A 227 -11.89 -11.86 18.83
C ALA A 227 -12.99 -12.24 19.83
N ASN A 228 -13.56 -11.24 20.53
CA ASN A 228 -14.55 -11.46 21.58
C ASN A 228 -16.00 -11.25 21.13
N SER A 229 -16.27 -11.03 19.83
CA SER A 229 -17.64 -10.80 19.38
C SER A 229 -18.47 -12.10 19.45
N GLU A 230 -19.62 -12.02 20.14
CA GLU A 230 -20.63 -13.09 20.24
C GLU A 230 -21.76 -12.92 19.22
N ASP A 231 -21.70 -11.91 18.36
CA ASP A 231 -22.69 -11.71 17.31
C ASP A 231 -22.67 -12.91 16.33
N PRO A 232 -23.84 -13.51 16.01
CA PRO A 232 -23.89 -14.70 15.15
C PRO A 232 -23.25 -14.51 13.76
N PHE A 233 -23.32 -13.30 13.21
CA PHE A 233 -22.68 -13.00 11.93
C PHE A 233 -21.15 -12.96 12.08
N ASP A 234 -20.62 -12.39 13.16
CA ASP A 234 -19.17 -12.32 13.40
C ASP A 234 -18.59 -13.72 13.65
N GLN A 235 -19.31 -14.59 14.36
CA GLN A 235 -18.95 -16.00 14.53
C GLN A 235 -18.90 -16.75 13.20
N TRP A 236 -19.97 -16.61 12.39
CA TRP A 236 -20.04 -17.18 11.05
C TRP A 236 -18.90 -16.70 10.15
N LEU A 237 -18.59 -15.40 10.17
CA LEU A 237 -17.55 -14.82 9.34
C LEU A 237 -16.15 -15.32 9.76
N ARG A 238 -15.87 -15.40 11.07
CA ARG A 238 -14.61 -15.99 11.58
C ARG A 238 -14.42 -17.43 11.10
N GLU A 239 -15.47 -18.25 11.14
CA GLU A 239 -15.40 -19.63 10.65
C GLU A 239 -15.08 -19.69 9.16
N ARG A 240 -15.73 -18.85 8.33
CA ARG A 240 -15.45 -18.78 6.89
C ARG A 240 -14.02 -18.33 6.60
N ILE A 241 -13.55 -17.32 7.31
CA ILE A 241 -12.23 -16.74 7.14
C ILE A 241 -11.15 -17.77 7.53
N HIS A 242 -11.34 -18.46 8.64
CA HIS A 242 -10.43 -19.53 9.06
C HIS A 242 -10.43 -20.71 8.06
N ASP A 243 -11.59 -21.09 7.51
CA ASP A 243 -11.68 -22.15 6.50
C ASP A 243 -10.93 -21.78 5.21
N ILE A 244 -11.11 -20.55 4.73
CA ILE A 244 -10.55 -20.06 3.45
C ILE A 244 -9.06 -19.74 3.58
N HIS A 245 -8.69 -18.98 4.61
CA HIS A 245 -7.36 -18.40 4.73
C HIS A 245 -6.49 -19.14 5.74
N GLY A 246 -7.09 -19.66 6.80
CA GLY A 246 -6.37 -20.24 7.95
C GLY A 246 -5.79 -19.23 8.92
N THR A 247 -5.59 -18.00 8.46
CA THR A 247 -5.22 -16.83 9.24
C THR A 247 -6.37 -15.83 9.22
N ASP A 248 -6.41 -14.97 10.24
CA ASP A 248 -7.47 -13.99 10.40
C ASP A 248 -6.89 -12.57 10.20
N PRO A 249 -7.32 -11.84 9.16
CA PRO A 249 -6.76 -10.53 8.82
C PRO A 249 -7.15 -9.42 9.82
N TRP A 250 -8.11 -9.65 10.72
CA TRP A 250 -8.49 -8.66 11.74
C TRP A 250 -7.81 -8.90 13.08
N LEU A 251 -7.12 -10.02 13.25
CA LEU A 251 -6.28 -10.24 14.41
C LEU A 251 -4.93 -9.54 14.21
N ALA A 252 -4.38 -9.06 15.31
CA ALA A 252 -3.01 -8.58 15.31
C ALA A 252 -2.07 -9.77 15.09
N ASP A 253 -1.18 -9.68 14.12
CA ASP A 253 0.00 -10.54 14.10
C ASP A 253 0.82 -10.27 15.36
N GLN A 254 1.32 -11.33 16.00
CA GLN A 254 2.35 -11.16 17.05
C GLN A 254 3.72 -10.77 16.46
N ALA A 255 3.86 -10.75 15.13
CA ALA A 255 5.02 -10.26 14.41
C ALA A 255 4.70 -8.90 13.74
N ALA A 256 5.20 -7.85 14.39
CA ALA A 256 5.32 -6.47 13.92
C ALA A 256 4.05 -5.60 13.94
N GLY A 257 3.74 -5.12 15.15
CA GLY A 257 3.43 -3.71 15.34
C GLY A 257 4.69 -2.84 15.21
N ASP A 258 5.34 -2.88 14.05
CA ASP A 258 6.37 -1.90 13.72
C ASP A 258 5.71 -0.80 12.91
N THR A 259 5.20 0.22 13.61
CA THR A 259 5.10 1.54 12.99
C THR A 259 6.51 1.91 12.53
N ALA A 260 6.79 1.82 11.23
CA ALA A 260 8.07 2.28 10.69
C ALA A 260 8.17 3.76 11.02
N GLY A 261 8.98 4.10 12.03
CA GLY A 261 8.97 5.35 12.79
C GLY A 261 9.39 6.59 12.01
N HIS A 262 8.81 6.83 10.84
CA HIS A 262 9.02 8.02 10.06
C HIS A 262 7.95 9.04 10.44
N SER A 263 8.23 9.85 11.45
CA SER A 263 7.48 11.10 11.64
C SER A 263 7.81 12.04 10.48
N TRP A 264 6.83 12.41 9.66
CA TRP A 264 6.96 13.51 8.73
C TRP A 264 6.64 14.83 9.45
N THR A 265 7.54 15.79 9.34
CA THR A 265 7.25 17.19 9.67
C THR A 265 7.36 17.97 8.39
N ALA A 266 6.33 18.75 8.06
CA ALA A 266 6.37 19.62 6.89
C ALA A 266 7.66 20.48 6.94
N PRO A 267 8.50 20.47 5.90
CA PRO A 267 9.61 21.40 5.84
C PRO A 267 9.07 22.84 5.90
N PRO A 268 9.83 23.81 6.46
CA PRO A 268 9.50 25.22 6.33
C PRO A 268 9.24 25.54 4.85
N LYS A 269 8.21 26.35 4.54
CA LYS A 269 7.82 26.66 3.15
C LYS A 269 9.06 26.84 2.26
N LEU A 270 9.31 25.86 1.40
CA LEU A 270 10.36 25.93 0.40
C LEU A 270 9.87 26.90 -0.68
N THR A 271 10.26 28.16 -0.56
CA THR A 271 10.04 29.15 -1.62
C THR A 271 11.05 28.91 -2.73
N ARG A 272 10.62 29.04 -4.00
CA ARG A 272 11.51 29.05 -5.17
C ARG A 272 12.76 29.86 -4.83
N VAL A 273 13.93 29.23 -4.93
CA VAL A 273 15.18 30.00 -5.06
C VAL A 273 15.02 30.75 -6.39
N GLY A 274 14.90 32.06 -6.31
CA GLY A 274 14.83 32.90 -7.50
C GLY A 274 16.08 32.64 -8.34
N ALA A 275 15.89 32.41 -9.63
CA ALA A 275 16.97 32.51 -10.59
C ALA A 275 17.32 34.00 -10.72
N ASP A 276 18.11 34.52 -9.78
CA ASP A 276 18.78 35.82 -9.84
C ASP A 276 19.96 35.80 -8.85
N GLY A 277 21.18 35.66 -9.40
CA GLY A 277 22.47 35.67 -8.69
C GLY A 277 23.57 35.01 -9.49
#